data_AF-A0AAP7DG54-F1
#
_entry.id   AF-A0AAP7DG54-F1
#
_cell.length_a   1.000
_cell.length_b   1.000
_cell.length_c   1.000
_cell.angle_alpha   90.00
_cell.angle_beta   90.00
_cell.angle_gamma   90.00
#
_symmetry.space_group_name_H-M   'P 1'
#
loop_
_entity.id
_entity.type
_entity.pdbx_description
1 polymer ?
#
loop_
_entity_poly.entity_id
_entity_poly.type
_entity_poly.pdbx_seq_one_letter_code
_entity_poly.pdbx_strand_id
1 'polypeptide(L)'
;MRYKTMALGLLFCSLSAQAASLDPWAEQLEQEMHAKYTVLNERVSACKAMRKSFDYAKPLNEGWFETLDTTEQQKVIQFGFANASQQCSAKEREAYTGSMLDYVAYTGDKEPLNEWLVLVEGDKELQQDINSIGVEQTQKFVKQHLNAPFDALQLLKSQGLF
;
A
#
# COMPACT_ATOMS: atom_id res chain seq x y z
N MET A 1 -67.86 -44.35 23.50
CA MET A 1 -66.59 -44.53 22.77
C MET A 1 -66.33 -43.18 22.08
N ARG A 2 -65.53 -42.24 22.64
CA ARG A 2 -64.05 -42.07 22.51
C ARG A 2 -63.64 -42.35 21.06
N TYR A 3 -63.13 -41.41 20.26
CA TYR A 3 -61.81 -40.73 20.31
C TYR A 3 -61.94 -39.34 19.61
N LYS A 4 -61.81 -38.19 20.28
CA LYS A 4 -60.60 -37.37 20.53
C LYS A 4 -59.72 -37.02 19.31
N THR A 5 -59.81 -35.74 18.91
CA THR A 5 -58.73 -34.79 18.49
C THR A 5 -57.64 -35.26 17.52
N MET A 6 -57.50 -34.56 16.38
CA MET A 6 -56.20 -33.98 15.99
C MET A 6 -56.40 -32.81 15.02
N ALA A 7 -56.21 -31.60 15.55
CA ALA A 7 -55.88 -30.40 14.79
C ALA A 7 -54.36 -30.37 14.52
N LEU A 8 -53.97 -29.51 13.58
CA LEU A 8 -52.62 -29.04 13.29
C LEU A 8 -51.65 -30.06 12.68
N GLY A 9 -51.05 -29.69 11.54
CA GLY A 9 -49.72 -30.17 11.21
C GLY A 9 -49.34 -30.22 9.74
N LEU A 10 -49.59 -29.18 8.93
CA LEU A 10 -48.95 -29.04 7.62
C LEU A 10 -48.65 -27.57 7.32
N LEU A 11 -47.74 -26.97 8.10
CA LEU A 11 -47.22 -25.63 7.83
C LEU A 11 -45.76 -25.45 8.25
N PHE A 12 -44.95 -26.52 8.18
CA PHE A 12 -43.51 -26.45 8.40
C PHE A 12 -42.82 -27.52 7.55
N CYS A 13 -42.32 -27.15 6.35
CA CYS A 13 -41.16 -27.78 5.70
C CYS A 13 -40.82 -27.13 4.34
N SER A 14 -40.81 -25.80 4.24
CA SER A 14 -40.21 -25.12 3.08
C SER A 14 -39.54 -23.79 3.44
N LEU A 15 -39.01 -23.70 4.66
CA LEU A 15 -37.78 -22.93 4.86
C LEU A 15 -36.62 -23.88 4.65
N SER A 16 -36.37 -24.25 3.40
CA SER A 16 -34.99 -24.53 2.99
C SER A 16 -34.28 -23.19 3.14
N ALA A 17 -33.75 -22.94 4.34
CA ALA A 17 -32.72 -21.95 4.52
C ALA A 17 -31.69 -22.25 3.43
N GLN A 18 -31.55 -21.33 2.48
CA GLN A 18 -30.34 -21.23 1.70
C GLN A 18 -29.28 -20.90 2.75
N ALA A 19 -28.71 -21.93 3.37
CA ALA A 19 -27.37 -21.81 3.87
C ALA A 19 -26.54 -21.57 2.61
N ALA A 20 -26.39 -20.29 2.22
CA ALA A 20 -25.16 -19.88 1.58
C ALA A 20 -24.09 -20.51 2.46
N SER A 21 -23.37 -21.50 1.93
CA SER A 21 -22.27 -22.13 2.63
C SER A 21 -21.26 -21.02 2.84
N LEU A 22 -21.38 -20.30 3.96
CA LEU A 22 -20.35 -19.44 4.49
C LEU A 22 -19.15 -20.36 4.65
N ASP A 23 -18.18 -20.21 3.75
CA ASP A 23 -16.90 -20.87 3.88
C ASP A 23 -16.18 -20.13 5.02
N PRO A 24 -16.14 -20.70 6.24
CA PRO A 24 -15.64 -19.97 7.41
C PRO A 24 -14.14 -19.68 7.28
N TRP A 25 -13.44 -20.45 6.45
CA TRP A 25 -12.03 -20.22 6.17
C TRP A 25 -11.85 -19.04 5.22
N ALA A 26 -12.67 -18.93 4.17
CA ALA A 26 -12.69 -17.74 3.31
C ALA A 26 -12.95 -16.46 4.12
N GLU A 27 -13.95 -16.49 5.01
CA GLU A 27 -14.28 -15.36 5.88
C GLU A 27 -13.12 -15.01 6.82
N GLN A 28 -12.45 -16.01 7.40
CA GLN A 28 -11.29 -15.77 8.25
C GLN A 28 -10.13 -15.11 7.48
N LEU A 29 -9.85 -15.57 6.25
CA LEU A 29 -8.80 -15.00 5.40
C LEU A 29 -9.12 -13.55 5.00
N GLU A 30 -10.37 -13.27 4.67
CA GLU A 30 -10.85 -11.91 4.35
C GLU A 30 -10.68 -10.97 5.56
N GLN A 31 -11.08 -11.42 6.75
CA GLN A 31 -10.92 -10.66 7.99
C GLN A 31 -9.44 -10.39 8.31
N GLU A 32 -8.56 -11.39 8.13
CA GLU A 32 -7.12 -11.21 8.32
C GLU A 32 -6.55 -10.19 7.32
N MET A 33 -6.89 -10.31 6.03
CA MET A 33 -6.48 -9.36 5.00
C MET A 33 -6.90 -7.93 5.36
N HIS A 34 -8.15 -7.72 5.76
CA HIS A 34 -8.65 -6.40 6.16
C HIS A 34 -7.97 -5.85 7.42
N ALA A 35 -7.68 -6.72 8.39
CA ALA A 35 -6.92 -6.33 9.58
C ALA A 35 -5.50 -5.85 9.21
N LYS A 36 -4.79 -6.58 8.32
CA LYS A 36 -3.47 -6.14 7.84
C LYS A 36 -3.54 -4.86 7.03
N TYR A 37 -4.58 -4.68 6.20
CA TYR A 37 -4.79 -3.45 5.45
C TYR A 37 -5.00 -2.24 6.37
N THR A 38 -5.76 -2.41 7.44
CA THR A 38 -5.99 -1.36 8.45
C THR A 38 -4.66 -0.90 9.08
N VAL A 39 -3.83 -1.86 9.50
CA VAL A 39 -2.50 -1.58 10.06
C VAL A 39 -1.60 -0.88 9.03
N LEU A 40 -1.63 -1.31 7.77
CA LEU A 40 -0.91 -0.63 6.69
C LEU A 40 -1.35 0.83 6.53
N ASN A 41 -2.66 1.08 6.52
CA ASN A 41 -3.20 2.43 6.34
C ASN A 41 -2.84 3.36 7.51
N GLU A 42 -2.90 2.85 8.73
CA GLU A 42 -2.43 3.57 9.93
C GLU A 42 -0.94 3.90 9.81
N ARG A 43 -0.12 2.95 9.37
CA ARG A 43 1.32 3.18 9.18
C ARG A 43 1.60 4.21 8.09
N VAL A 44 0.91 4.16 6.96
CA VAL A 44 1.03 5.16 5.88
C VAL A 44 0.67 6.56 6.40
N SER A 45 -0.38 6.66 7.22
CA SER A 45 -0.78 7.91 7.87
C SER A 45 0.29 8.44 8.83
N ALA A 46 0.90 7.55 9.63
CA ALA A 46 2.02 7.90 10.50
C ALA A 46 3.24 8.38 9.70
N CYS A 47 3.60 7.69 8.62
CA CYS A 47 4.66 8.10 7.70
C CYS A 47 4.43 9.50 7.12
N LYS A 48 3.18 9.83 6.76
CA LYS A 48 2.81 11.18 6.30
C LYS A 48 3.02 12.24 7.38
N ALA A 49 2.71 11.92 8.64
CA ALA A 49 2.91 12.85 9.76
C ALA A 49 4.39 13.16 10.02
N MET A 50 5.29 12.19 9.80
CA MET A 50 6.74 12.35 9.97
C MET A 50 7.37 13.40 9.05
N ARG A 51 6.73 13.72 7.92
CA ARG A 51 7.22 14.72 6.94
C ARG A 51 7.47 16.09 7.57
N LYS A 52 6.70 16.45 8.60
CA LYS A 52 6.84 17.74 9.32
C LYS A 52 8.18 17.89 10.02
N SER A 53 8.86 16.79 10.32
CA SER A 53 10.14 16.77 11.01
C SER A 53 11.33 16.68 10.06
N PHE A 54 11.10 16.64 8.74
CA PHE A 54 12.18 16.63 7.75
C PHE A 54 12.89 17.99 7.73
N ASP A 55 14.22 17.97 7.64
CA ASP A 55 15.03 19.19 7.56
C ASP A 55 15.10 19.69 6.11
N TYR A 56 14.17 20.57 5.75
CA TYR A 56 14.11 21.18 4.42
C TYR A 56 15.18 22.26 4.19
N ALA A 57 15.86 22.73 5.23
CA ALA A 57 16.90 23.74 5.08
C ALA A 57 18.26 23.11 4.71
N LYS A 58 18.41 21.79 4.88
CA LYS A 58 19.62 21.08 4.52
C LYS A 58 19.85 21.16 2.99
N PRO A 59 20.99 21.71 2.54
CA PRO A 59 21.32 21.72 1.13
C PRO A 59 21.57 20.30 0.61
N LEU A 60 21.12 20.03 -0.62
CA LEU A 60 21.30 18.76 -1.31
C LEU A 60 22.30 18.84 -2.46
N ASN A 61 22.72 20.04 -2.86
CA ASN A 61 23.63 20.33 -3.96
C ASN A 61 25.08 19.98 -3.59
N GLU A 62 25.33 18.69 -3.34
CA GLU A 62 26.65 18.17 -3.06
C GLU A 62 26.95 16.91 -3.88
N GLY A 63 28.22 16.77 -4.28
CA GLY A 63 28.72 15.58 -4.96
C GLY A 63 28.04 15.32 -6.31
N TRP A 64 27.64 14.07 -6.56
CA TRP A 64 27.04 13.66 -7.83
C TRP A 64 25.72 14.40 -8.14
N PHE A 65 24.92 14.72 -7.13
CA PHE A 65 23.62 15.38 -7.33
C PHE A 65 23.77 16.79 -7.92
N GLU A 66 24.85 17.51 -7.61
CA GLU A 66 25.14 18.83 -8.19
C GLU A 66 25.50 18.75 -9.68
N THR A 67 25.94 17.60 -10.17
CA THR A 67 26.32 17.41 -11.58
C THR A 67 25.11 17.19 -12.51
N LEU A 68 23.94 16.93 -11.93
CA LEU A 68 22.69 16.71 -12.64
C LEU A 68 22.06 18.02 -13.08
N ASP A 69 21.33 18.01 -14.20
CA ASP A 69 20.50 19.15 -14.56
C ASP A 69 19.27 19.29 -13.63
N THR A 70 18.59 20.44 -13.71
CA THR A 70 17.43 20.73 -12.85
C THR A 70 16.32 19.68 -12.97
N THR A 71 16.07 19.15 -14.17
CA THR A 71 15.03 18.14 -14.41
C THR A 71 15.44 16.83 -13.76
N GLU A 72 16.69 16.41 -13.94
CA GLU A 72 17.23 15.19 -13.33
C GLU A 72 17.21 15.28 -11.79
N GLN A 73 17.57 16.44 -11.23
CA GLN A 73 17.48 16.69 -9.78
C GLN A 73 16.05 16.55 -9.27
N GLN A 74 15.07 17.09 -10.01
CA GLN A 74 13.65 16.93 -9.67
C GLN A 74 13.23 15.46 -9.68
N LYS A 75 13.65 14.68 -10.68
CA LYS A 75 13.35 13.25 -10.80
C LYS A 75 13.96 12.43 -9.68
N VAL A 76 15.21 12.70 -9.30
CA VAL A 76 15.86 12.05 -8.15
C VAL A 76 15.11 12.35 -6.85
N ILE A 77 14.65 13.59 -6.65
CA ILE A 77 13.83 13.96 -5.48
C ILE A 77 12.46 13.26 -5.50
N GLN A 78 11.80 13.20 -6.67
CA GLN A 78 10.53 12.48 -6.83
C GLN A 78 10.69 10.99 -6.52
N PHE A 79 11.76 10.36 -7.01
CA PHE A 79 12.09 8.98 -6.72
C PHE A 79 12.38 8.78 -5.23
N GLY A 80 13.17 9.67 -4.62
CA GLY A 80 13.44 9.67 -3.19
C GLY A 80 12.16 9.73 -2.35
N PHE A 81 11.19 10.54 -2.76
CA PHE A 81 9.89 10.66 -2.08
C PHE A 81 9.09 9.35 -2.13
N ALA A 82 9.02 8.73 -3.31
CA ALA A 82 8.35 7.45 -3.50
C ALA A 82 9.04 6.36 -2.67
N ASN A 83 10.37 6.26 -2.74
CA ASN A 83 11.16 5.30 -2.00
C ASN A 83 10.99 5.47 -0.47
N ALA A 84 11.16 6.68 0.07
CA ALA A 84 11.02 6.93 1.50
C ALA A 84 9.61 6.60 2.01
N SER A 85 8.58 6.91 1.21
CA SER A 85 7.18 6.58 1.55
C SER A 85 6.92 5.07 1.58
N GLN A 86 7.48 4.32 0.62
CA GLN A 86 7.37 2.86 0.59
C GLN A 86 8.16 2.22 1.73
N GLN A 87 9.43 2.60 1.91
CA GLN A 87 10.31 2.04 2.95
C GLN A 87 9.77 2.27 4.36
N CYS A 88 9.13 3.42 4.61
CA CYS A 88 8.55 3.71 5.92
C CYS A 88 7.44 2.73 6.34
N SER A 89 6.76 2.10 5.37
CA SER A 89 5.66 1.15 5.58
C SER A 89 5.98 -0.26 5.06
N ALA A 90 7.24 -0.58 4.77
CA ALA A 90 7.63 -1.80 4.07
C ALA A 90 7.14 -3.08 4.78
N LYS A 91 7.28 -3.14 6.10
CA LYS A 91 6.86 -4.30 6.90
C LYS A 91 5.34 -4.53 6.82
N GLU A 92 4.55 -3.47 6.96
CA GLU A 92 3.09 -3.56 6.92
C GLU A 92 2.59 -3.86 5.50
N ARG A 93 3.28 -3.36 4.47
CA ARG A 93 3.02 -3.71 3.06
C ARG A 93 3.26 -5.18 2.79
N GLU A 94 4.37 -5.73 3.28
CA GLU A 94 4.69 -7.16 3.17
C GLU A 94 3.62 -8.00 3.87
N ALA A 95 3.27 -7.64 5.10
CA ALA A 95 2.24 -8.36 5.86
C ALA A 95 0.87 -8.35 5.17
N TYR A 96 0.43 -7.19 4.65
CA TYR A 96 -0.81 -7.09 3.88
C TYR A 96 -0.74 -7.92 2.60
N THR A 97 0.34 -7.77 1.82
CA THR A 97 0.51 -8.50 0.56
C THR A 97 0.46 -10.01 0.78
N GLY A 98 1.11 -10.52 1.84
CA GLY A 98 1.04 -11.93 2.21
C GLY A 98 -0.40 -12.39 2.47
N SER A 99 -1.11 -11.73 3.39
CA SER A 99 -2.50 -12.10 3.74
C SER A 99 -3.47 -11.98 2.54
N MET A 100 -3.26 -10.99 1.68
CA MET A 100 -4.05 -10.79 0.47
C MET A 100 -3.81 -11.91 -0.54
N LEU A 101 -2.55 -12.34 -0.73
CA LEU A 101 -2.24 -13.46 -1.62
C LEU A 101 -2.84 -14.77 -1.12
N ASP A 102 -2.83 -15.01 0.20
CA ASP A 102 -3.46 -16.19 0.80
C ASP A 102 -4.98 -16.21 0.56
N TYR A 103 -5.65 -15.06 0.77
CA TYR A 103 -7.08 -14.89 0.46
C TYR A 103 -7.36 -15.16 -1.02
N VAL A 104 -6.68 -14.46 -1.94
CA VAL A 104 -6.87 -14.57 -3.40
C VAL A 104 -6.61 -16.01 -3.88
N ALA A 105 -5.58 -16.66 -3.34
CA ALA A 105 -5.24 -18.04 -3.72
C ALA A 105 -6.32 -19.04 -3.30
N TYR A 106 -6.98 -18.80 -2.15
CA TYR A 106 -8.03 -19.67 -1.64
C TYR A 106 -9.39 -19.41 -2.31
N THR A 107 -9.82 -18.15 -2.41
CA THR A 107 -11.16 -17.77 -2.88
C THR A 107 -11.24 -17.60 -4.40
N GLY A 108 -10.11 -17.31 -5.05
CA GLY A 108 -10.06 -16.90 -6.45
C GLY A 108 -10.56 -15.48 -6.71
N ASP A 109 -10.95 -14.74 -5.67
CA ASP A 109 -11.29 -13.33 -5.77
C ASP A 109 -10.03 -12.49 -6.01
N LYS A 110 -9.93 -11.87 -7.18
CA LYS A 110 -8.76 -11.12 -7.63
C LYS A 110 -8.89 -9.63 -7.43
N GLU A 111 -10.04 -9.12 -6.97
CA GLU A 111 -10.26 -7.69 -6.82
C GLU A 111 -9.20 -7.03 -5.92
N PRO A 112 -8.90 -7.55 -4.71
CA PRO A 112 -7.88 -6.95 -3.85
C PRO A 112 -6.48 -6.93 -4.47
N LEU A 113 -6.13 -7.98 -5.22
CA LEU A 113 -4.84 -8.07 -5.91
C LEU A 113 -4.74 -7.04 -7.05
N ASN A 114 -5.78 -6.90 -7.86
CA ASN A 114 -5.78 -5.95 -8.97
C ASN A 114 -5.67 -4.50 -8.47
N GLU A 115 -6.40 -4.15 -7.41
CA GLU A 115 -6.26 -2.85 -6.76
C GLU A 115 -4.87 -2.63 -6.19
N TRP A 116 -4.30 -3.65 -5.54
CA TRP A 116 -2.96 -3.57 -4.98
C TRP A 116 -1.89 -3.35 -6.06
N LEU A 117 -1.99 -4.04 -7.19
CA LEU A 117 -1.06 -3.91 -8.32
C LEU A 117 -0.99 -2.47 -8.86
N VAL A 118 -2.14 -1.81 -9.00
CA VAL A 118 -2.20 -0.39 -9.43
C VAL A 118 -1.41 0.52 -8.49
N LEU A 119 -1.39 0.21 -7.19
CA LEU A 119 -0.67 1.00 -6.19
C LEU A 119 0.83 0.70 -6.12
N VAL A 120 1.25 -0.55 -6.39
CA VAL A 120 2.65 -0.97 -6.26
C VAL A 120 3.47 -0.86 -7.55
N GLU A 121 2.84 -0.89 -8.73
CA GLU A 121 3.54 -0.76 -10.01
C GLU A 121 4.32 0.58 -10.12
N GLY A 122 3.85 1.61 -9.42
CA GLY A 122 4.50 2.91 -9.35
C GLY A 122 4.54 3.63 -10.70
N ASP A 123 5.36 4.68 -10.77
CA ASP A 123 5.54 5.49 -11.98
C ASP A 123 6.62 4.88 -12.88
N LYS A 124 6.20 4.26 -13.99
CA LYS A 124 7.10 3.59 -14.95
C LYS A 124 8.00 4.58 -15.69
N GLU A 125 7.53 5.79 -15.96
CA GLU A 125 8.33 6.83 -16.61
C GLU A 125 9.45 7.29 -15.68
N LEU A 126 9.11 7.53 -14.40
CA LEU A 126 10.11 7.85 -13.38
C LEU A 126 11.17 6.76 -13.25
N GLN A 127 10.80 5.48 -13.32
CA GLN A 127 11.77 4.38 -13.29
C GLN A 127 12.73 4.42 -14.49
N GLN A 128 12.23 4.75 -15.68
CA GLN A 128 13.05 4.89 -16.90
C GLN A 128 13.98 6.11 -16.81
N ASP A 129 13.49 7.23 -16.28
CA ASP A 129 14.28 8.43 -16.04
C ASP A 129 15.44 8.12 -15.08
N ILE A 130 15.17 7.44 -13.96
CA ILE A 130 16.20 7.06 -12.98
C ILE A 130 17.20 6.06 -13.56
N ASN A 131 16.76 5.13 -14.42
CA ASN A 131 17.68 4.24 -15.14
C ASN A 131 18.65 5.02 -16.03
N SER A 132 18.18 6.10 -16.65
CA SER A 132 18.99 6.96 -17.53
C SER A 132 19.95 7.85 -16.74
N ILE A 133 19.49 8.39 -15.60
CA ILE A 133 20.29 9.25 -14.70
C ILE A 133 21.39 8.45 -13.98
N GLY A 134 21.09 7.21 -13.56
CA GLY A 134 22.01 6.33 -12.86
C GLY A 134 21.41 5.75 -11.59
N VAL A 135 21.03 4.47 -11.63
CA VAL A 135 20.33 3.79 -10.53
C VAL A 135 21.16 3.73 -9.26
N GLU A 136 22.43 3.34 -9.35
CA GLU A 136 23.29 3.15 -8.18
C GLU A 136 23.54 4.47 -7.44
N GLN A 137 23.84 5.53 -8.19
CA GLN A 137 24.07 6.86 -7.64
C GLN A 137 22.80 7.42 -7.01
N THR A 138 21.65 7.26 -7.70
CA THR A 138 20.34 7.66 -7.18
C THR A 138 20.04 6.94 -5.86
N GLN A 139 20.17 5.63 -5.81
CA GLN A 139 19.88 4.85 -4.60
C GLN A 139 20.81 5.24 -3.45
N LYS A 140 22.10 5.43 -3.73
CA LYS A 140 23.08 5.87 -2.74
C LYS A 140 22.70 7.25 -2.18
N PHE A 141 22.41 8.21 -3.06
CA PHE A 141 22.01 9.55 -2.67
C PHE A 141 20.72 9.55 -1.84
N VAL A 142 19.68 8.86 -2.31
CA VAL A 142 18.40 8.76 -1.58
C VAL A 142 18.59 8.14 -0.20
N LYS A 143 19.41 7.08 -0.08
CA LYS A 143 19.69 6.45 1.22
C LYS A 143 20.45 7.37 2.18
N GLN A 144 21.28 8.26 1.65
CA GLN A 144 22.10 9.17 2.46
C GLN A 144 21.34 10.43 2.87
N HIS A 145 20.52 10.99 1.97
CA HIS A 145 19.92 12.33 2.16
C HIS A 145 18.40 12.30 2.29
N LEU A 146 17.72 11.31 1.72
CA LEU A 146 16.26 11.24 1.57
C LEU A 146 15.66 9.94 2.16
N ASN A 147 16.21 9.48 3.28
CA ASN A 147 15.87 8.17 3.87
C ASN A 147 14.66 8.17 4.82
N ALA A 148 14.07 9.34 5.09
CA ALA A 148 12.89 9.51 5.92
C ALA A 148 11.78 10.19 5.11
N PRO A 149 10.49 9.98 5.43
CA PRO A 149 9.39 10.62 4.72
C PRO A 149 9.54 12.15 4.70
N PHE A 150 9.30 12.74 3.52
CA PHE A 150 9.32 14.19 3.32
C PHE A 150 8.21 14.62 2.36
N ASP A 151 8.08 15.92 2.14
CA ASP A 151 7.19 16.50 1.13
C ASP A 151 8.02 16.93 -0.09
N ALA A 152 7.80 16.29 -1.23
CA ALA A 152 8.60 16.53 -2.44
C ALA A 152 8.50 17.98 -2.93
N LEU A 153 7.30 18.57 -2.95
CA LEU A 153 7.11 19.94 -3.44
C LEU A 153 7.79 20.95 -2.52
N GLN A 154 7.68 20.76 -1.20
CA GLN A 154 8.37 21.61 -0.24
C GLN A 154 9.90 21.50 -0.38
N LEU A 155 10.42 20.28 -0.56
CA LEU A 155 11.85 20.08 -0.78
C LEU A 155 12.31 20.73 -2.08
N LEU A 156 11.64 20.50 -3.20
CA LEU A 156 11.98 21.15 -4.48
C LEU A 156 12.06 22.68 -4.36
N LYS A 157 11.06 23.30 -3.70
CA LYS A 157 11.07 24.75 -3.43
C LYS A 157 12.27 25.18 -2.59
N SER A 158 12.59 24.44 -1.53
CA SER A 158 13.73 24.76 -0.66
C SER A 158 15.09 24.68 -1.37
N GLN A 159 15.19 23.84 -2.40
CA GLN A 159 16.41 23.65 -3.19
C GLN A 159 16.46 24.56 -4.43
N GLY A 160 15.46 25.43 -4.65
CA GLY A 160 15.41 26.30 -5.84
C GLY A 160 15.14 25.55 -7.15
N LEU A 161 14.46 24.40 -7.07
CA LEU A 161 14.14 23.54 -8.22
C LEU A 161 12.68 23.68 -8.67
N PHE A 162 12.00 24.75 -8.29
CA PHE A 162 10.60 25.04 -8.65
C PHE A 162 10.37 26.54 -8.84
#